data_AF-A0A1N6GWG8-F1
#
_entry.id   AF-A0A1N6GWG8-F1
#
_cell.length_a   1.000
_cell.length_b   1.000
_cell.length_c   1.000
_cell.angle_alpha   90.00
_cell.angle_beta   90.00
_cell.angle_gamma   90.00
#
_symmetry.space_group_name_H-M   'P 1'
#
loop_
_entity.id
_entity.type
_entity.pdbx_description
1 polymer ?
#
loop_
_entity_poly.entity_id
_entity_poly.type
_entity_poly.pdbx_seq_one_letter_code
_entity_poly.pdbx_strand_id
1 'polypeptide(L)'
;MLVSRDMTTQIPAELISALIRLGFSQYEAQAYCALLQRSPMNGHEVGKLSSVPPSKIYETLQRLDTKGAVLMHRSEPVRYAAVPYAEVLARLRERFEGDIELVNEGLSSLPAARELGLVWSLRDRNAIIRAFQTTIDSARQTLFAAIWDEEMEPLRDAIEAASARGVDVHVAIYGTATLNGPRFYDLRECGASARARLEGRRLAVAVADEQDAITAEFGPSANEEAVLTTNQVISLLAIEYVKADVMGRILINSMGPRAFEKALNSDLMQALLAARTVQLPKQKNKTAAPASTVRRKSPARASGNRTDKT
;
A
#
# COMPACT_ATOMS: atom_id res chain seq x y z
N MET A 1 23.32 -49.70 24.72
CA MET A 1 24.22 -48.57 24.35
C MET A 1 24.71 -48.88 22.94
N LEU A 2 24.39 -48.18 21.85
CA LEU A 2 23.85 -46.85 21.63
C LEU A 2 22.67 -46.92 20.64
N VAL A 3 21.60 -46.17 20.89
CA VAL A 3 20.59 -45.84 19.88
C VAL A 3 21.11 -44.59 19.17
N SER A 4 21.50 -44.73 17.89
CA SER A 4 21.83 -43.62 17.01
C SER A 4 20.64 -42.66 16.92
N ARG A 5 20.85 -41.41 17.33
CA ARG A 5 19.91 -40.31 17.10
C ARG A 5 19.99 -39.90 15.63
N ASP A 6 18.96 -40.24 14.85
CA ASP A 6 18.68 -39.56 13.59
C ASP A 6 18.27 -38.11 13.90
N MET A 7 19.23 -37.19 13.85
CA MET A 7 18.97 -35.75 13.79
C MET A 7 18.87 -35.31 12.32
N THR A 8 17.78 -35.66 11.66
CA THR A 8 17.35 -34.94 10.44
C THR A 8 16.88 -33.57 10.90
N THR A 9 17.75 -32.57 10.91
CA THR A 9 17.38 -31.19 11.20
C THR A 9 16.45 -30.72 10.08
N GLN A 10 15.15 -30.80 10.34
CA GLN A 10 14.11 -30.42 9.41
C GLN A 10 14.25 -28.93 9.11
N ILE A 11 14.56 -28.60 7.85
CA ILE A 11 14.75 -27.22 7.42
C ILE A 11 13.43 -26.47 7.66
N PRO A 12 13.42 -25.34 8.38
CA PRO A 12 12.18 -24.61 8.67
C PRO A 12 11.46 -24.22 7.38
N ALA A 13 10.14 -24.46 7.31
CA ALA A 13 9.34 -24.15 6.13
C ALA A 13 9.40 -22.64 5.78
N GLU A 14 9.43 -21.78 6.79
CA GLU A 14 9.55 -20.33 6.62
C GLU A 14 10.87 -19.91 5.95
N LEU A 15 11.97 -20.63 6.22
CA LEU A 15 13.26 -20.38 5.59
C LEU A 15 13.22 -20.71 4.09
N ILE A 16 12.59 -21.83 3.73
CA ILE A 16 12.36 -22.20 2.32
C ILE A 16 11.49 -21.14 1.64
N SER A 17 10.40 -20.69 2.27
CA SER A 17 9.55 -19.63 1.72
C SER A 17 10.31 -18.31 1.54
N ALA A 18 11.22 -17.96 2.45
CA ALA A 18 12.06 -16.78 2.33
C ALA A 18 13.04 -16.89 1.15
N LEU A 19 13.73 -18.03 0.99
CA LEU A 19 14.59 -18.27 -0.17
C LEU A 19 13.82 -18.23 -1.50
N ILE A 20 12.57 -18.71 -1.51
CA ILE A 20 11.70 -18.61 -2.70
C ILE A 20 11.41 -17.16 -3.05
N ARG A 21 11.08 -16.31 -2.08
CA ARG A 21 10.90 -14.86 -2.31
C ARG A 21 12.18 -14.18 -2.80
N LEU A 22 13.35 -14.75 -2.49
CA LEU A 22 14.66 -14.29 -2.99
C LEU A 22 15.04 -14.88 -4.37
N GLY A 23 14.12 -15.61 -5.01
CA GLY A 23 14.28 -16.09 -6.39
C GLY A 23 14.87 -17.49 -6.51
N PHE A 24 14.82 -18.32 -5.46
CA PHE A 24 15.06 -19.76 -5.56
C PHE A 24 13.76 -20.49 -5.90
N SER A 25 13.84 -21.61 -6.61
CA SER A 25 12.74 -22.58 -6.62
C SER A 25 12.70 -23.37 -5.30
N GLN A 26 11.60 -24.07 -5.05
CA GLN A 26 11.48 -24.92 -3.87
C GLN A 26 12.59 -25.98 -3.80
N TYR A 27 12.91 -26.63 -4.93
CA TYR A 27 13.97 -27.64 -4.99
C TYR A 27 15.37 -27.02 -4.85
N GLU A 28 15.59 -25.84 -5.43
CA GLU A 28 16.87 -25.12 -5.27
C GLU A 28 17.11 -24.75 -3.81
N ALA A 29 16.10 -24.22 -3.11
CA ALA A 29 16.20 -23.89 -1.70
C ALA A 29 16.49 -25.13 -0.83
N GLN A 30 15.81 -26.24 -1.09
CA GLN A 30 16.03 -27.51 -0.39
C GLN A 30 17.43 -28.08 -0.63
N ALA A 31 17.87 -28.14 -1.89
CA ALA A 31 19.18 -28.66 -2.27
C ALA A 31 20.32 -27.79 -1.73
N TYR A 32 20.18 -26.46 -1.77
CA TYR A 32 21.16 -25.54 -1.22
C TYR A 32 21.28 -25.68 0.31
N CYS A 33 20.16 -25.73 1.05
CA CYS A 33 20.16 -25.98 2.48
C CYS A 33 20.78 -27.33 2.85
N ALA A 34 20.51 -28.39 2.07
CA ALA A 34 21.13 -29.69 2.28
C ALA A 34 22.66 -29.64 2.10
N LEU A 35 23.14 -28.92 1.08
CA LEU A 35 24.58 -28.71 0.87
C LEU A 35 25.23 -27.86 1.97
N LEU A 36 24.52 -26.86 2.52
CA LEU A 36 25.02 -26.10 3.69
C LEU A 36 25.16 -26.98 4.93
N GLN A 37 24.29 -27.98 5.11
CA GLN A 37 24.41 -28.94 6.21
C GLN A 37 25.55 -29.94 5.98
N ARG A 38 25.75 -30.38 4.73
CA ARG A 38 26.77 -31.35 4.37
C ARG A 38 27.37 -31.03 3.01
N SER A 39 28.64 -30.63 2.99
CA SER A 39 29.41 -30.43 1.76
C SER A 39 30.82 -31.02 1.94
N PRO A 40 31.47 -31.52 0.86
CA PRO A 40 30.92 -31.71 -0.48
C PRO A 40 30.09 -32.99 -0.61
N MET A 41 29.13 -33.03 -1.54
CA MET A 41 28.29 -34.20 -1.85
C MET A 41 28.16 -34.44 -3.35
N ASN A 42 27.97 -35.69 -3.78
CA ASN A 42 27.56 -36.00 -5.15
C ASN A 42 26.05 -35.75 -5.36
N GLY A 43 25.59 -35.68 -6.62
CA GLY A 43 24.20 -35.34 -6.93
C GLY A 43 23.16 -36.28 -6.30
N HIS A 44 23.45 -37.58 -6.25
CA HIS A 44 22.55 -38.56 -5.61
C HIS A 44 22.45 -38.35 -4.10
N GLU A 45 23.58 -38.06 -3.44
CA GLU A 45 23.63 -37.73 -2.01
C GLU A 45 22.85 -36.45 -1.68
N VAL A 46 22.96 -35.41 -2.50
CA VAL A 46 22.17 -34.18 -2.33
C VAL A 46 20.68 -34.47 -2.48
N GLY A 47 20.27 -35.23 -3.51
CA GLY A 47 18.86 -35.57 -3.73
C GLY A 47 18.27 -36.33 -2.55
N LYS A 48 19.01 -37.30 -2.00
CA LYS A 48 18.61 -38.06 -0.81
C LYS A 48 18.46 -37.17 0.43
N LEU A 49 19.40 -36.25 0.68
CA LEU A 49 19.36 -35.40 1.88
C LEU A 49 18.32 -34.26 1.78
N SER A 50 18.13 -33.70 0.58
CA SER A 50 17.21 -32.59 0.34
C SER A 50 15.76 -33.01 0.09
N SER A 51 15.50 -34.31 -0.04
CA SER A 51 14.22 -34.86 -0.49
C SER A 51 13.79 -34.37 -1.88
N VAL A 52 14.75 -33.89 -2.70
CA VAL A 52 14.52 -33.51 -4.09
C VAL A 52 14.50 -34.78 -4.95
N PRO A 53 13.49 -34.98 -5.82
CA PRO A 53 13.40 -36.16 -6.67
C PRO A 53 14.67 -36.39 -7.51
N PRO A 54 15.13 -37.65 -7.69
CA PRO A 54 16.29 -37.97 -8.52
C PRO A 54 16.19 -37.47 -9.97
N SER A 55 14.97 -37.39 -10.51
CA SER A 55 14.71 -36.84 -11.84
C SER A 55 14.94 -35.33 -11.96
N LYS A 56 15.08 -34.62 -10.83
CA LYS A 56 15.20 -33.16 -10.76
C LYS A 56 16.49 -32.66 -10.14
N ILE A 57 17.23 -33.51 -9.42
CA ILE A 57 18.37 -33.04 -8.63
C ILE A 57 19.51 -32.47 -9.48
N TYR A 58 19.85 -33.10 -10.61
CA TYR A 58 20.94 -32.61 -11.46
C TYR A 58 20.58 -31.29 -12.16
N GLU A 59 19.34 -31.15 -12.64
CA GLU A 59 18.81 -29.89 -13.18
C GLU A 59 18.84 -28.78 -12.11
N THR A 60 18.45 -29.12 -10.88
CA THR A 60 18.45 -28.19 -9.74
C THR A 60 19.87 -27.74 -9.38
N LEU A 61 20.82 -28.67 -9.31
CA LEU A 61 22.22 -28.38 -9.02
C LEU A 61 22.87 -27.52 -10.11
N GLN A 62 22.54 -27.77 -11.38
CA GLN A 62 22.99 -26.94 -12.49
C GLN A 62 22.44 -25.50 -12.38
N ARG A 63 21.17 -25.32 -12.03
CA ARG A 63 20.60 -23.98 -11.81
C ARG A 63 21.23 -23.26 -10.63
N LEU A 64 21.53 -23.98 -9.55
CA LEU A 64 22.24 -23.43 -8.39
C LEU A 64 23.67 -23.00 -8.76
N ASP A 65 24.35 -23.76 -9.63
CA ASP A 65 25.70 -23.44 -10.12
C ASP A 65 25.65 -22.17 -10.99
N THR A 66 24.69 -22.07 -11.91
CA THR A 66 24.45 -20.84 -12.71
C THR A 66 24.11 -19.63 -11.85
N LYS A 67 23.40 -19.83 -10.73
CA LYS A 67 23.10 -18.77 -9.74
C LYS A 67 24.30 -18.42 -8.86
N GLY A 68 25.41 -19.15 -8.96
CA GLY A 68 26.58 -18.99 -8.09
C GLY A 68 26.33 -19.36 -6.63
N ALA A 69 25.32 -20.20 -6.37
CA ALA A 69 24.97 -20.68 -5.03
C ALA A 69 25.67 -21.99 -4.66
N VAL A 70 26.16 -22.75 -5.64
CA VAL A 70 26.96 -23.96 -5.42
C VAL A 70 28.19 -23.93 -6.32
N LEU A 71 29.22 -24.67 -5.94
CA LEU A 71 30.41 -24.93 -6.74
C LEU A 71 30.38 -26.38 -7.20
N MET A 72 30.57 -26.58 -8.51
CA MET A 72 30.75 -27.92 -9.09
C MET A 72 32.23 -28.26 -9.23
N HIS A 73 32.63 -29.39 -8.63
CA HIS A 73 33.95 -29.99 -8.82
C HIS A 73 33.85 -31.22 -9.72
N ARG A 74 34.51 -31.16 -10.88
CA ARG A 74 34.49 -32.20 -11.93
C ARG A 74 35.40 -33.39 -11.62
N SER A 75 35.16 -34.03 -10.47
CA SER A 75 35.76 -35.32 -10.11
C SER A 75 34.92 -36.51 -10.60
N GLU A 76 35.39 -37.73 -10.38
CA GLU A 76 34.62 -38.97 -10.56
C GLU A 76 34.34 -39.61 -9.19
N PRO A 77 33.10 -39.56 -8.65
CA PRO A 77 31.92 -38.86 -9.18
C PRO A 77 31.99 -37.33 -8.99
N VAL A 78 31.18 -36.58 -9.76
CA VAL A 78 31.07 -35.11 -9.65
C VAL A 78 30.60 -34.72 -8.26
N ARG A 79 31.24 -33.72 -7.65
CA ARG A 79 30.90 -33.22 -6.31
C ARG A 79 30.44 -31.78 -6.36
N TYR A 80 29.53 -31.46 -5.45
CA TYR A 80 28.96 -30.14 -5.26
C TYR A 80 29.24 -29.66 -3.84
N ALA A 81 29.58 -28.39 -3.69
CA ALA A 81 29.70 -27.72 -2.40
C ALA A 81 28.83 -26.47 -2.40
N ALA A 82 28.18 -26.17 -1.28
CA ALA A 82 27.50 -24.88 -1.13
C ALA A 82 28.51 -23.73 -1.09
N VAL A 83 28.22 -22.66 -1.82
CA VAL A 83 28.85 -21.35 -1.57
C VAL A 83 28.33 -20.86 -0.21
N PRO A 84 29.16 -20.25 0.66
CA PRO A 84 28.71 -19.73 1.95
C PRO A 84 27.49 -18.81 1.83
N TYR A 85 26.51 -18.99 2.72
CA TYR A 85 25.23 -18.27 2.64
C TYR A 85 25.40 -16.75 2.68
N ALA A 86 26.36 -16.23 3.45
CA ALA A 86 26.62 -14.80 3.55
C ALA A 86 27.01 -14.20 2.18
N GLU A 87 27.80 -14.93 1.38
CA GLU A 87 28.23 -14.52 0.05
C GLU A 87 27.08 -14.55 -0.96
N VAL A 88 26.25 -15.61 -0.92
CA VAL A 88 25.05 -15.72 -1.76
C VAL A 88 24.07 -14.59 -1.45
N LEU A 89 23.83 -14.28 -0.16
CA LEU A 89 22.94 -13.20 0.26
C LEU A 89 23.49 -11.82 -0.11
N ALA A 90 24.80 -11.60 -0.01
CA ALA A 90 25.44 -10.35 -0.42
C ALA A 90 25.26 -10.10 -1.92
N ARG A 91 25.53 -11.09 -2.77
CA ARG A 91 25.33 -11.00 -4.23
C ARG A 91 23.88 -10.78 -4.62
N LEU A 92 22.94 -11.45 -3.95
CA LEU A 92 21.51 -11.22 -4.19
C LEU A 92 21.12 -9.79 -3.88
N ARG A 93 21.56 -9.25 -2.74
CA ARG A 93 21.27 -7.87 -2.35
C ARG A 93 21.81 -6.89 -3.38
N GLU A 94 23.09 -7.03 -3.76
CA GLU A 94 23.72 -6.18 -4.76
C GLU A 94 22.97 -6.23 -6.10
N ARG A 95 22.56 -7.41 -6.56
CA ARG A 95 21.74 -7.55 -7.78
C ARG A 95 20.40 -6.83 -7.65
N PHE A 96 19.68 -7.04 -6.54
CA PHE A 96 18.38 -6.40 -6.34
C PHE A 96 18.48 -4.88 -6.24
N GLU A 97 19.47 -4.34 -5.53
CA GLU A 97 19.70 -2.89 -5.47
C GLU A 97 20.01 -2.33 -6.86
N GLY A 98 20.90 -2.97 -7.63
CA GLY A 98 21.18 -2.54 -9.01
C GLY A 98 19.97 -2.61 -9.94
N ASP A 99 19.15 -3.66 -9.83
CA ASP A 99 17.89 -3.77 -10.59
C ASP A 99 16.91 -2.66 -10.19
N ILE A 100 16.81 -2.33 -8.89
CA ILE A 100 15.96 -1.26 -8.36
C ILE A 100 16.43 0.11 -8.87
N GLU A 101 17.74 0.39 -8.82
CA GLU A 101 18.33 1.63 -9.33
C GLU A 101 18.05 1.80 -10.83
N LEU A 102 18.31 0.76 -11.62
CA LEU A 102 18.05 0.77 -13.06
C LEU A 102 16.57 1.03 -13.38
N VAL A 103 15.66 0.37 -12.65
CA VAL A 103 14.21 0.57 -12.81
C VAL A 103 13.83 2.00 -12.41
N ASN A 104 14.37 2.51 -11.30
CA ASN A 104 14.09 3.87 -10.84
C ASN A 104 14.53 4.92 -11.86
N GLU A 105 15.75 4.82 -12.38
CA GLU A 105 16.26 5.69 -13.44
C GLU A 105 15.39 5.59 -14.70
N GLY A 106 15.12 4.38 -15.17
CA GLY A 106 14.29 4.13 -16.35
C GLY A 106 12.89 4.71 -16.21
N LEU A 107 12.20 4.43 -15.10
CA LEU A 107 10.84 4.93 -14.86
C LEU A 107 10.78 6.44 -14.66
N SER A 108 11.80 7.05 -14.03
CA SER A 108 11.85 8.51 -13.84
C SER A 108 11.95 9.29 -15.16
N SER A 109 12.50 8.66 -16.20
CA SER A 109 12.64 9.25 -17.53
C SER A 109 11.40 9.10 -18.41
N LEU A 110 10.43 8.26 -18.01
CA LEU A 110 9.21 8.07 -18.78
C LEU A 110 8.32 9.32 -18.64
N PRO A 111 7.76 9.83 -19.75
CA PRO A 111 6.87 10.98 -19.69
C PRO A 111 5.60 10.61 -18.92
N ALA A 112 5.45 11.19 -17.72
CA ALA A 112 4.19 11.13 -16.98
C ALA A 112 3.20 12.07 -17.68
N ALA A 113 2.34 11.52 -18.55
CA ALA A 113 1.15 12.23 -18.98
C ALA A 113 0.20 12.35 -17.78
N ARG A 114 0.37 13.39 -16.97
CA ARG A 114 -0.62 13.79 -15.95
C ARG A 114 -1.80 14.39 -16.71
N GLU A 115 -2.83 13.60 -16.99
CA GLU A 115 -4.13 14.18 -17.31
C GLU A 115 -4.58 15.01 -16.11
N LEU A 116 -4.49 16.33 -16.25
CA LEU A 116 -4.86 17.27 -15.20
C LEU A 116 -6.35 17.15 -14.91
N GLY A 117 -6.70 17.24 -13.63
CA GLY A 117 -8.09 17.27 -13.20
C GLY A 117 -8.76 15.90 -13.05
N LEU A 118 -8.01 14.80 -13.20
CA LEU A 118 -8.51 13.48 -12.81
C LEU A 118 -8.75 13.39 -11.29
N VAL A 119 -9.68 12.51 -10.94
CA VAL A 119 -10.09 12.20 -9.57
C VAL A 119 -9.84 10.71 -9.37
N TRP A 120 -8.95 10.37 -8.44
CA TRP A 120 -8.63 8.99 -8.10
C TRP A 120 -9.15 8.64 -6.72
N SER A 121 -9.75 7.46 -6.56
CA SER A 121 -10.27 6.99 -5.27
C SER A 121 -9.39 5.89 -4.67
N LEU A 122 -9.10 5.99 -3.37
CA LEU A 122 -8.42 4.96 -2.58
C LEU A 122 -9.34 4.48 -1.46
N ARG A 123 -9.27 3.19 -1.11
CA ARG A 123 -10.11 2.57 -0.06
C ARG A 123 -9.34 1.76 0.97
N ASP A 124 -8.02 1.71 0.85
CA ASP A 124 -7.14 1.03 1.80
C ASP A 124 -6.49 2.08 2.70
N ARG A 125 -6.63 1.94 4.02
CA ARG A 125 -6.10 2.88 5.02
C ARG A 125 -4.62 3.17 4.79
N ASN A 126 -3.82 2.13 4.59
CA ASN A 126 -2.38 2.30 4.42
C ASN A 126 -2.04 3.01 3.11
N ALA A 127 -2.78 2.74 2.03
CA ALA A 127 -2.66 3.48 0.78
C ALA A 127 -3.07 4.94 0.92
N ILE A 128 -4.13 5.24 1.69
CA ILE A 128 -4.58 6.61 1.98
C ILE A 128 -3.49 7.36 2.75
N ILE A 129 -2.96 6.78 3.83
CA ILE A 129 -1.88 7.41 4.61
C ILE A 129 -0.63 7.65 3.77
N ARG A 130 -0.21 6.68 2.94
CA ARG A 130 0.91 6.86 2.00
C ARG A 130 0.66 7.97 0.98
N ALA A 131 -0.59 8.13 0.55
CA ALA A 131 -0.97 9.18 -0.38
C ALA A 131 -0.91 10.57 0.28
N PHE A 132 -1.31 10.69 1.56
CA PHE A 132 -1.08 11.91 2.34
C PHE A 132 0.42 12.22 2.45
N GLN A 133 1.24 11.25 2.84
CA GLN A 133 2.70 11.41 2.93
C GLN A 133 3.29 11.89 1.60
N THR A 134 2.95 11.22 0.50
CA THR A 134 3.39 11.60 -0.85
C THR A 134 3.02 13.05 -1.20
N THR A 135 1.78 13.46 -0.90
CA THR A 135 1.29 14.82 -1.17
C THR A 135 2.04 15.86 -0.33
N ILE A 136 2.32 15.55 0.94
CA ILE A 136 3.08 16.43 1.84
C ILE A 136 4.56 16.52 1.43
N ASP A 137 5.15 15.40 1.01
CA ASP A 137 6.55 15.32 0.57
C ASP A 137 6.78 16.01 -0.78
N SER A 138 5.76 16.07 -1.65
CA SER A 138 5.85 16.76 -2.92
C SER A 138 5.77 18.29 -2.81
N ALA A 139 5.24 18.84 -1.70
CA ALA A 139 5.13 20.28 -1.50
C ALA A 139 6.48 21.01 -1.60
N ARG A 140 6.48 22.15 -2.30
CA ARG A 140 7.66 22.99 -2.56
C ARG A 140 7.51 24.43 -2.09
N GLN A 141 6.30 24.98 -2.08
CA GLN A 141 6.00 26.37 -1.74
C GLN A 141 5.03 26.45 -0.58
N THR A 142 3.89 25.76 -0.66
CA THR A 142 2.82 25.85 0.35
C THR A 142 2.23 24.49 0.70
N LEU A 143 1.78 24.34 1.94
CA LEU A 143 1.02 23.19 2.40
C LEU A 143 -0.12 23.65 3.32
N PHE A 144 -1.35 23.38 2.90
CA PHE A 144 -2.54 23.49 3.75
C PHE A 144 -3.01 22.11 4.15
N ALA A 145 -3.20 21.85 5.44
CA ALA A 145 -3.70 20.57 5.92
C ALA A 145 -4.71 20.74 7.05
N ALA A 146 -5.68 19.83 7.12
CA ALA A 146 -6.59 19.66 8.24
C ALA A 146 -6.60 18.19 8.65
N ILE A 147 -6.01 17.88 9.81
CA ILE A 147 -5.65 16.53 10.23
C ILE A 147 -6.18 16.27 11.65
N TRP A 148 -6.57 15.02 11.91
CA TRP A 148 -7.04 14.57 13.23
C TRP A 148 -5.90 13.89 13.99
N ASP A 149 -5.99 13.83 15.32
CA ASP A 149 -4.98 13.16 16.16
C ASP A 149 -4.73 11.71 15.73
N GLU A 150 -5.79 10.98 15.36
CA GLU A 150 -5.71 9.57 14.96
C GLU A 150 -4.87 9.33 13.70
N GLU A 151 -4.79 10.34 12.83
CA GLU A 151 -4.02 10.30 11.59
C GLU A 151 -2.73 11.13 11.68
N MET A 152 -2.50 11.84 12.78
CA MET A 152 -1.30 12.67 12.95
C MET A 152 -0.04 11.85 13.15
N GLU A 153 -0.11 10.73 13.87
CA GLU A 153 1.06 9.89 14.19
C GLU A 153 1.86 9.49 12.94
N PRO A 154 1.27 8.92 11.88
CA PRO A 154 2.02 8.57 10.66
C PRO A 154 2.36 9.76 9.75
N LEU A 155 1.79 10.95 9.98
CA LEU A 155 1.95 12.12 9.10
C LEU A 155 2.88 13.20 9.66
N ARG A 156 3.12 13.18 10.98
CA ARG A 156 3.93 14.16 11.71
C ARG A 156 5.27 14.43 11.04
N ASP A 157 6.06 13.38 10.81
CA ASP A 157 7.43 13.53 10.33
C ASP A 157 7.46 14.17 8.93
N ALA A 158 6.51 13.80 8.06
CA ALA A 158 6.40 14.39 6.72
C ALA A 158 6.04 15.88 6.79
N ILE A 159 5.10 16.26 7.68
CA ILE A 159 4.68 17.65 7.86
C ILE A 159 5.82 18.51 8.43
N GLU A 160 6.49 18.02 9.48
CA GLU A 160 7.63 18.73 10.09
C GLU A 160 8.81 18.82 9.11
N ALA A 161 9.08 17.76 8.34
CA ALA A 161 10.07 17.78 7.27
C ALA A 161 9.73 18.78 6.17
N ALA A 162 8.47 18.92 5.77
CA ALA A 162 8.04 19.94 4.80
C ALA A 162 8.35 21.35 5.30
N SER A 163 8.04 21.63 6.58
CA SER A 163 8.40 22.91 7.20
C SER A 163 9.92 23.13 7.24
N ALA A 164 10.70 22.09 7.57
CA ALA A 164 12.16 22.16 7.60
C ALA A 164 12.79 22.42 6.21
N ARG A 165 12.10 22.05 5.11
CA ARG A 165 12.49 22.39 3.73
C ARG A 165 12.21 23.86 3.37
N GLY A 166 11.56 24.64 4.24
CA GLY A 166 11.20 26.03 4.00
C GLY A 166 9.84 26.23 3.31
N VAL A 167 9.01 25.18 3.24
CA VAL A 167 7.62 25.28 2.75
C VAL A 167 6.80 26.11 3.75
N ASP A 168 5.88 26.96 3.26
CA ASP A 168 4.91 27.66 4.12
C ASP A 168 3.79 26.71 4.52
N VAL A 169 3.86 26.17 5.74
CA VAL A 169 3.01 25.08 6.22
C VAL A 169 1.98 25.57 7.24
N HIS A 170 0.71 25.32 6.94
CA HIS A 170 -0.46 25.63 7.75
C HIS A 170 -1.27 24.37 8.07
N VAL A 171 -1.35 23.98 9.35
CA VAL A 171 -2.03 22.75 9.77
C VAL A 171 -3.13 23.01 10.78
N ALA A 172 -4.37 22.77 10.40
CA ALA A 172 -5.50 22.73 11.30
C ALA A 172 -5.56 21.35 11.99
N ILE A 173 -5.56 21.30 13.32
CA ILE A 173 -5.49 20.05 14.08
C ILE A 173 -6.79 19.85 14.87
N TYR A 174 -7.55 18.81 14.53
CA TYR A 174 -8.77 18.41 15.24
C TYR A 174 -8.44 17.50 16.43
N GLY A 175 -7.65 18.02 17.37
CA GLY A 175 -7.14 17.25 18.49
C GLY A 175 -6.01 17.93 19.25
N THR A 176 -5.38 17.20 20.14
CA THR A 176 -4.35 17.65 21.06
C THR A 176 -2.93 17.55 20.53
N ALA A 177 -2.74 16.98 19.33
CA ALA A 177 -1.42 16.90 18.73
C ALA A 177 -0.82 18.30 18.53
N THR A 178 0.49 18.38 18.77
CA THR A 178 1.32 19.56 18.49
C THR A 178 2.27 19.23 17.35
N LEU A 179 2.91 20.23 16.75
CA LEU A 179 3.93 20.06 15.70
C LEU A 179 5.11 20.99 15.97
N ASN A 180 6.32 20.57 15.58
CA ASN A 180 7.54 21.37 15.69
C ASN A 180 7.88 22.02 14.34
N GLY A 181 7.90 23.35 14.29
CA GLY A 181 8.25 24.11 13.08
C GLY A 181 7.08 24.79 12.36
N PRO A 182 6.06 24.06 11.86
CA PRO A 182 4.99 24.66 11.06
C PRO A 182 4.03 25.48 11.91
N ARG A 183 3.25 26.35 11.25
CA ARG A 183 2.10 27.00 11.89
C ARG A 183 0.99 25.96 12.04
N PHE A 184 0.49 25.78 13.26
CA PHE A 184 -0.66 24.92 13.50
C PHE A 184 -1.75 25.63 14.32
N TYR A 185 -2.99 25.17 14.14
CA TYR A 185 -4.19 25.77 14.68
C TYR A 185 -4.98 24.74 15.50
N ASP A 186 -5.28 25.08 16.75
CA ASP A 186 -6.06 24.24 17.65
C ASP A 186 -7.56 24.29 17.32
N LEU A 187 -8.05 23.20 16.71
CA LEU A 187 -9.45 22.98 16.37
C LEU A 187 -10.11 21.90 17.24
N ARG A 188 -9.64 21.63 18.46
CA ARG A 188 -10.21 20.57 19.33
C ARG A 188 -11.72 20.65 19.49
N GLU A 189 -12.23 21.84 19.83
CA GLU A 189 -13.68 22.07 20.03
C GLU A 189 -14.47 21.92 18.72
N CYS A 190 -13.92 22.45 17.61
CA CYS A 190 -14.52 22.28 16.29
C CYS A 190 -14.53 20.80 15.87
N GLY A 191 -13.47 20.06 16.18
CA GLY A 191 -13.32 18.63 15.95
C GLY A 191 -14.32 17.81 16.76
N ALA A 192 -14.56 18.15 18.03
CA ALA A 192 -15.59 17.51 18.85
C ALA A 192 -16.99 17.71 18.24
N SER A 193 -17.31 18.95 17.84
CA SER A 193 -18.57 19.26 17.14
C SER A 193 -18.69 18.51 15.81
N ALA A 194 -17.64 18.51 14.98
CA ALA A 194 -17.62 17.81 13.70
C ALA A 194 -17.79 16.30 13.87
N ARG A 195 -17.09 15.69 14.83
CA ARG A 195 -17.19 14.25 15.13
C ARG A 195 -18.61 13.86 15.54
N ALA A 196 -19.28 14.69 16.35
CA ALA A 196 -20.67 14.46 16.72
C ALA A 196 -21.61 14.54 15.50
N ARG A 197 -21.48 15.58 14.67
CA ARG A 197 -22.28 15.77 13.45
C ARG A 197 -22.05 14.68 12.39
N LEU A 198 -20.84 14.13 12.34
CA LEU A 198 -20.42 13.15 11.35
C LEU A 198 -20.53 11.70 11.84
N GLU A 199 -21.16 11.46 13.00
CA GLU A 199 -21.36 10.13 13.59
C GLU A 199 -20.03 9.38 13.79
N GLY A 200 -19.00 10.08 14.26
CA GLY A 200 -17.66 9.52 14.50
C GLY A 200 -16.73 9.50 13.28
N ARG A 201 -17.24 9.83 12.09
CA ARG A 201 -16.39 10.01 10.90
C ARG A 201 -15.57 11.30 11.00
N ARG A 202 -14.46 11.32 10.28
CA ARG A 202 -13.40 12.34 10.32
C ARG A 202 -13.01 12.68 8.90
N LEU A 203 -13.12 13.96 8.53
CA LEU A 203 -12.66 14.46 7.24
C LEU A 203 -11.25 15.02 7.40
N ALA A 204 -10.29 14.48 6.66
CA ALA A 204 -8.91 14.95 6.64
C ALA A 204 -8.55 15.46 5.23
N VAL A 205 -7.73 16.50 5.15
CA VAL A 205 -7.34 17.15 3.89
C VAL A 205 -5.87 17.53 3.93
N ALA A 206 -5.17 17.40 2.80
CA ALA A 206 -3.89 18.05 2.55
C ALA A 206 -3.83 18.56 1.11
N VAL A 207 -3.29 19.77 0.92
CA VAL A 207 -3.12 20.41 -0.38
C VAL A 207 -1.72 20.98 -0.49
N ALA A 208 -0.95 20.49 -1.45
CA ALA A 208 0.40 20.95 -1.76
C ALA A 208 0.39 21.90 -2.97
N ASP A 209 1.08 23.03 -2.82
CA ASP A 209 1.33 24.02 -3.88
C ASP A 209 0.07 24.47 -4.64
N GLU A 210 -1.07 24.49 -3.93
CA GLU A 210 -2.40 24.83 -4.47
C GLU A 210 -2.90 23.94 -5.61
N GLN A 211 -2.25 22.81 -5.86
CA GLN A 211 -2.49 21.98 -7.04
C GLN A 211 -2.81 20.53 -6.68
N ASP A 212 -1.97 19.88 -5.87
CA ASP A 212 -2.14 18.47 -5.53
C ASP A 212 -2.95 18.37 -4.22
N ALA A 213 -4.19 17.91 -4.32
CA ALA A 213 -5.09 17.76 -3.19
C ALA A 213 -5.41 16.30 -2.89
N ILE A 214 -5.42 15.96 -1.61
CA ILE A 214 -5.99 14.73 -1.07
C ILE A 214 -7.05 15.08 -0.03
N THR A 215 -8.21 14.44 -0.12
CA THR A 215 -9.30 14.52 0.85
C THR A 215 -9.70 13.11 1.22
N ALA A 216 -9.78 12.81 2.51
CA ALA A 216 -10.14 11.48 2.99
C ALA A 216 -11.19 11.52 4.09
N GLU A 217 -12.10 10.56 4.05
CA GLU A 217 -12.97 10.22 5.16
C GLU A 217 -12.39 9.02 5.90
N PHE A 218 -12.09 9.21 7.18
CA PHE A 218 -11.77 8.17 8.15
C PHE A 218 -12.96 7.94 9.06
N GLY A 219 -13.11 6.73 9.62
CA GLY A 219 -14.26 6.49 10.50
C GLY A 219 -14.29 5.10 11.13
N PRO A 220 -15.25 4.86 12.03
CA PRO A 220 -15.38 3.59 12.76
C PRO A 220 -15.85 2.43 11.86
N SER A 221 -16.43 2.73 10.69
CA SER A 221 -16.79 1.75 9.67
C SER A 221 -15.60 1.48 8.75
N ALA A 222 -15.40 0.22 8.34
CA ALA A 222 -14.32 -0.25 7.47
C ALA A 222 -14.29 0.33 6.03
N ASN A 223 -15.05 1.39 5.76
CA ASN A 223 -15.16 2.03 4.45
C ASN A 223 -14.49 3.40 4.49
N GLU A 224 -13.21 3.45 4.82
CA GLU A 224 -12.40 4.65 4.61
C GLU A 224 -12.25 4.87 3.11
N GLU A 225 -12.33 6.12 2.67
CA GLU A 225 -12.18 6.48 1.27
C GLU A 225 -11.45 7.80 1.15
N ALA A 226 -10.52 7.89 0.20
CA ALA A 226 -9.84 9.12 -0.14
C ALA A 226 -9.98 9.43 -1.62
N VAL A 227 -9.97 10.71 -1.92
CA VAL A 227 -9.91 11.27 -3.26
C VAL A 227 -8.61 12.03 -3.42
N LEU A 228 -7.86 11.73 -4.47
CA LEU A 228 -6.72 12.51 -4.93
C LEU A 228 -7.09 13.23 -6.21
N THR A 229 -6.61 14.45 -6.37
CA THR A 229 -6.82 15.20 -7.61
C THR A 229 -5.81 16.33 -7.79
N THR A 230 -5.57 16.67 -9.05
CA THR A 230 -4.85 17.89 -9.47
C THR A 230 -5.80 18.96 -9.99
N ASN A 231 -7.11 18.78 -9.80
CA ASN A 231 -8.11 19.74 -10.24
C ASN A 231 -8.04 21.00 -9.37
N GLN A 232 -7.64 22.12 -9.97
CA GLN A 232 -7.46 23.39 -9.27
C GLN A 232 -8.70 23.86 -8.49
N VAL A 233 -9.90 23.59 -8.98
CA VAL A 233 -11.14 23.99 -8.29
C VAL A 233 -11.36 23.17 -7.03
N ILE A 234 -11.05 21.87 -7.08
CA ILE A 234 -11.16 20.98 -5.91
C ILE A 234 -10.03 21.31 -4.90
N SER A 235 -8.82 21.59 -5.39
CA SER A 235 -7.70 22.02 -4.54
C SER A 235 -8.00 23.34 -3.84
N LEU A 236 -8.59 24.32 -4.55
CA LEU A 236 -9.07 25.56 -3.96
C LEU A 236 -10.17 25.32 -2.92
N LEU A 237 -11.15 24.46 -3.22
CA LEU A 237 -12.21 24.09 -2.26
C LEU A 237 -11.62 23.51 -0.97
N ALA A 238 -10.65 22.63 -1.10
CA ALA A 238 -9.94 22.00 0.01
C ALA A 238 -9.13 23.02 0.85
N ILE A 239 -8.45 23.97 0.20
CA ILE A 239 -7.76 25.08 0.89
C ILE A 239 -8.76 25.96 1.64
N GLU A 240 -9.85 26.38 0.98
CA GLU A 240 -10.85 27.24 1.59
C GLU A 240 -11.60 26.53 2.74
N TYR A 241 -11.76 25.21 2.68
CA TYR A 241 -12.22 24.42 3.81
C TYR A 241 -11.31 24.56 5.03
N VAL A 242 -9.99 24.40 4.87
CA VAL A 242 -9.01 24.58 5.97
C VAL A 242 -9.09 25.99 6.54
N LYS A 243 -9.07 27.01 5.66
CA LYS A 243 -9.13 28.42 6.08
C LYS A 243 -10.44 28.76 6.78
N ALA A 244 -11.57 28.27 6.30
CA ALA A 244 -12.88 28.54 6.88
C ALA A 244 -12.98 27.97 8.32
N ASP A 245 -12.47 26.77 8.55
CA ASP A 245 -12.47 26.16 9.88
C ASP A 245 -11.55 26.92 10.86
N VAL A 246 -10.36 27.32 10.40
CA VAL A 246 -9.44 28.17 11.19
C VAL A 246 -10.07 29.53 11.49
N MET A 247 -10.67 30.18 10.49
CA MET A 247 -11.36 31.46 10.65
C MET A 247 -12.52 31.35 11.63
N GLY A 248 -13.33 30.29 11.51
CA GLY A 248 -14.42 29.98 12.43
C GLY A 248 -13.91 29.89 13.87
N ARG A 249 -12.81 29.18 14.12
CA ARG A 249 -12.19 29.12 15.45
C ARG A 249 -11.72 30.48 15.96
N ILE A 250 -11.10 31.30 15.11
CA ILE A 250 -10.66 32.66 15.47
C ILE A 250 -11.85 33.52 15.89
N LEU A 251 -12.96 33.46 15.13
CA LEU A 251 -14.19 34.20 15.45
C LEU A 251 -14.84 33.72 16.75
N ILE A 252 -14.93 32.40 16.96
CA ILE A 252 -15.46 31.80 18.20
C ILE A 252 -14.66 32.28 19.41
N ASN A 253 -13.34 32.26 19.33
CA ASN A 253 -12.46 32.73 20.41
C ASN A 253 -12.64 34.23 20.66
N SER A 254 -12.85 35.02 19.60
CA SER A 254 -13.02 36.47 19.69
C SER A 254 -14.35 36.89 20.31
N MET A 255 -15.44 36.17 20.02
CA MET A 255 -16.78 36.49 20.54
C MET A 255 -17.05 35.94 21.95
N GLY A 256 -16.29 34.93 22.37
CA GLY A 256 -16.43 34.27 23.66
C GLY A 256 -17.58 33.26 23.75
N PRO A 257 -17.59 32.40 24.79
CA PRO A 257 -18.41 31.21 24.86
C PRO A 257 -19.93 31.50 24.88
N ARG A 258 -20.36 32.53 25.60
CA ARG A 258 -21.79 32.90 25.70
C ARG A 258 -22.38 33.35 24.36
N ALA A 259 -21.62 34.16 23.61
CA ALA A 259 -22.07 34.65 22.31
C ALA A 259 -22.09 33.51 21.28
N PHE A 260 -21.10 32.62 21.34
CA PHE A 260 -21.07 31.42 20.51
C PHE A 260 -22.25 30.48 20.80
N GLU A 261 -22.55 30.19 22.07
CA GLU A 261 -23.69 29.35 22.46
C GLU A 261 -25.02 29.94 21.96
N LYS A 262 -25.20 31.26 22.07
CA LYS A 262 -26.37 31.94 21.50
C LYS A 262 -26.46 31.78 19.98
N ALA A 263 -25.33 31.89 19.27
CA ALA A 263 -25.28 31.70 17.82
C ALA A 263 -25.59 30.24 17.43
N LEU A 264 -25.06 29.27 18.18
CA LEU A 264 -25.29 27.84 17.96
C LEU A 264 -26.77 27.47 18.11
N ASN A 265 -27.47 28.09 19.06
CA ASN A 265 -28.89 27.88 19.33
C ASN A 265 -29.83 28.74 18.47
N SER A 266 -29.32 29.49 17.50
CA SER A 266 -30.15 30.27 16.57
C SER A 266 -30.92 29.40 15.60
N ASP A 267 -32.10 29.86 15.16
CA ASP A 267 -32.95 29.12 14.21
C ASP A 267 -32.21 28.71 12.94
N LEU A 268 -31.36 29.60 12.40
CA LEU A 268 -30.56 29.34 11.20
C LEU A 268 -29.55 28.19 11.41
N MET A 269 -28.86 28.18 12.55
CA MET A 269 -27.89 27.13 12.84
C MET A 269 -28.57 25.79 13.13
N GLN A 270 -29.68 25.81 13.87
CA GLN A 270 -30.45 24.59 14.14
C GLN A 270 -31.03 23.99 12.86
N ALA A 271 -31.51 24.83 11.93
CA ALA A 271 -31.95 24.38 10.62
C ALA A 271 -30.82 23.72 9.81
N LEU A 272 -29.60 24.29 9.84
CA LEU A 272 -28.44 23.72 9.17
C LEU A 272 -28.02 22.37 9.78
N LEU A 273 -27.97 22.27 11.11
CA LEU A 273 -27.56 21.05 11.82
C LEU A 273 -28.59 19.92 11.70
N ALA A 274 -29.87 20.24 11.55
CA ALA A 274 -30.94 19.26 11.36
C ALA A 274 -30.96 18.66 9.94
N ALA A 275 -30.31 19.31 8.97
CA ALA A 275 -30.23 18.80 7.60
C ALA A 275 -29.43 17.48 7.58
N ARG A 276 -30.07 16.39 7.16
CA ARG A 276 -29.39 15.09 7.03
C ARG A 276 -28.33 15.15 5.94
N THR A 277 -27.08 14.92 6.30
CA THR A 277 -26.02 14.58 5.36
C THR A 277 -26.36 13.25 4.68
N VAL A 278 -26.36 13.21 3.35
CA VAL A 278 -26.74 12.01 2.57
C VAL A 278 -25.88 10.82 3.01
N GLN A 279 -26.51 9.75 3.52
CA GLN A 279 -25.85 8.48 3.74
C GLN A 279 -25.67 7.79 2.39
N LEU A 280 -24.42 7.53 1.98
CA LEU A 280 -24.12 6.71 0.81
C LEU A 280 -24.75 5.32 0.99
N PRO A 281 -25.39 4.75 -0.04
CA PRO A 281 -25.97 3.42 0.06
C PRO A 281 -24.86 2.41 0.37
N LYS A 282 -25.03 1.65 1.46
CA LYS A 282 -24.15 0.51 1.79
C LYS A 282 -24.04 -0.36 0.55
N GLN A 283 -22.83 -0.48 -0.02
CA GLN A 283 -22.57 -1.43 -1.09
C GLN A 283 -22.96 -2.81 -0.55
N LYS A 284 -24.08 -3.35 -1.04
CA LYS A 284 -24.44 -4.74 -0.78
C LYS A 284 -23.28 -5.57 -1.34
N ASN A 285 -22.59 -6.30 -0.48
CA ASN A 285 -21.72 -7.40 -0.90
C ASN A 285 -22.56 -8.29 -1.82
N LYS A 286 -22.36 -8.13 -3.14
CA LYS A 286 -22.75 -9.16 -4.09
C LYS A 286 -21.82 -10.32 -3.81
N THR A 287 -22.28 -11.23 -2.95
CA THR A 287 -21.84 -12.61 -2.96
C THR A 287 -21.79 -13.05 -4.41
N ALA A 288 -20.59 -13.40 -4.87
CA ALA A 288 -20.38 -13.95 -6.19
C ALA A 288 -21.31 -15.16 -6.36
N ALA A 289 -22.30 -15.04 -7.23
CA ALA A 289 -23.08 -16.19 -7.66
C ALA A 289 -22.14 -17.15 -8.41
N PRO A 290 -22.25 -18.48 -8.19
CA PRO A 290 -21.38 -19.43 -8.87
C PRO A 290 -21.68 -19.44 -10.37
N ALA A 291 -20.61 -19.55 -11.16
CA ALA A 291 -20.67 -19.54 -12.62
C ALA A 291 -21.67 -20.60 -13.14
N SER A 292 -22.76 -20.15 -13.74
CA SER A 292 -23.70 -21.01 -14.45
C SER A 292 -23.06 -21.47 -15.77
N THR A 293 -22.96 -22.79 -15.91
CA THR A 293 -22.50 -23.56 -17.06
C THR A 293 -23.08 -23.06 -18.39
N VAL A 294 -22.22 -22.61 -19.30
CA VAL A 294 -22.58 -22.31 -20.68
C VAL A 294 -22.94 -23.61 -21.40
N ARG A 295 -24.23 -23.85 -21.58
CA ARG A 295 -24.77 -24.94 -22.40
C ARG A 295 -24.59 -24.56 -23.88
N ARG A 296 -23.61 -25.16 -24.56
CA ARG A 296 -23.42 -25.05 -26.02
C ARG A 296 -24.71 -25.55 -26.71
N LYS A 297 -25.40 -24.66 -27.44
CA LYS A 297 -26.42 -25.06 -28.43
C LYS A 297 -25.71 -25.43 -29.73
N SER A 298 -25.87 -26.68 -30.16
CA SER A 298 -25.53 -27.16 -31.51
C SER A 298 -26.46 -26.51 -32.55
N PRO A 299 -25.99 -26.20 -33.77
CA PRO A 299 -26.86 -25.73 -34.84
C PRO A 299 -27.60 -26.92 -35.48
N ALA A 300 -28.92 -26.77 -35.60
CA ALA A 300 -29.81 -27.72 -36.26
C ALA A 300 -29.67 -27.66 -37.79
N ARG A 301 -29.65 -28.84 -38.39
CA ARG A 301 -29.81 -29.11 -39.84
C ARG A 301 -31.10 -28.46 -40.36
N ALA A 302 -31.00 -27.72 -41.46
CA ALA A 302 -32.12 -27.49 -42.36
C ALA A 302 -31.93 -28.36 -43.61
N SER A 303 -32.79 -29.37 -43.74
CA SER A 303 -32.94 -30.19 -44.96
C SER A 303 -34.43 -30.27 -45.29
N GLY A 304 -34.79 -29.88 -46.51
CA GLY A 304 -36.11 -30.06 -47.11
C GLY A 304 -36.22 -29.15 -48.34
N ASN A 305 -35.83 -29.61 -49.54
CA ASN A 305 -36.72 -30.18 -50.59
C ASN A 305 -37.90 -29.24 -50.94
N ARG A 306 -38.23 -28.92 -52.20
CA ARG A 306 -38.17 -29.73 -53.43
C ARG A 306 -38.59 -28.88 -54.65
N THR A 307 -38.12 -29.32 -55.83
CA THR A 307 -38.78 -29.34 -57.17
C THR A 307 -39.10 -28.06 -57.97
N ASP A 308 -38.38 -27.93 -59.09
CA ASP A 308 -38.87 -28.13 -60.48
C ASP A 308 -39.79 -27.08 -61.12
N LYS A 309 -39.27 -26.35 -62.13
CA LYS A 309 -39.79 -26.30 -63.52
C LYS A 309 -39.17 -25.18 -64.37
N THR A 310 -38.86 -25.57 -65.62
CA THR A 310 -38.58 -24.81 -66.86
C THR A 310 -37.35 -23.92 -66.93
#